data_AF-Q6FT37-F1
#
_entry.id   AF-Q6FT37-F1
#
_cell.length_a   1.000
_cell.length_b   1.000
_cell.length_c   1.000
_cell.angle_alpha   90.00
_cell.angle_beta   90.00
_cell.angle_gamma   90.00
#
_symmetry.space_group_name_H-M   'P 1'
#
loop_
_entity.id
_entity.type
_entity.pdbx_description
1 polymer ?
#
loop_
_entity_poly.entity_id
_entity_poly.type
_entity_poly.pdbx_seq_one_letter_code
_entity_poly.pdbx_strand_id
1 'polypeptide(L)'
;MVYRGFGLEYLSPPEKKAFGELSPDEQGERGAEMVVGFMSSCPGKSVISGATGFALGGVLGLFMASMAYDTPLHTPVPGGMSGAVQQMADLPLRQQVKLQFADMGKRAYSSAKNFGYIGMIYAGVECAVESLRAKNDIYNGITAGCITGGGLAYKSGPQAALVGCAGFAAFSAAIDMYMKSEDGRPPENDFKQ
;
A
#
# COMPACT_ATOMS: atom_id res chain seq x y z
N MET A 1 -27.40 -32.27 -29.48
CA MET A 1 -25.99 -32.11 -29.87
C MET A 1 -25.46 -30.87 -29.18
N VAL A 2 -24.60 -31.03 -28.17
CA VAL A 2 -23.98 -29.90 -27.44
C VAL A 2 -22.88 -29.33 -28.33
N TYR A 3 -22.98 -28.05 -28.68
CA TYR A 3 -22.00 -27.34 -29.51
C TYR A 3 -20.64 -27.26 -28.78
N ARG A 4 -19.66 -28.05 -29.22
CA ARG A 4 -18.26 -28.04 -28.73
C ARG A 4 -17.33 -27.13 -29.55
N GLY A 5 -17.86 -26.01 -30.07
CA GLY A 5 -17.20 -25.26 -31.15
C GLY A 5 -16.56 -23.91 -30.80
N PHE A 6 -16.65 -23.43 -29.55
CA PHE A 6 -16.37 -22.02 -29.25
C PHE A 6 -15.51 -21.79 -27.99
N GLY A 7 -14.56 -22.69 -27.69
CA GLY A 7 -13.73 -22.57 -26.49
C GLY A 7 -14.52 -22.65 -25.17
N LEU A 8 -15.80 -23.01 -25.23
CA LEU A 8 -16.66 -23.26 -24.06
C LEU A 8 -16.20 -24.47 -23.23
N GLU A 9 -15.29 -25.30 -23.75
CA GLU A 9 -14.57 -26.33 -22.97
C GLU A 9 -13.54 -25.73 -21.99
N TYR A 10 -13.11 -24.47 -22.17
CA TYR A 10 -12.32 -23.74 -21.18
C TYR A 10 -13.17 -23.06 -20.10
N LEU A 11 -14.50 -23.04 -20.25
CA LEU A 11 -15.44 -22.49 -19.26
C LEU A 11 -15.90 -23.52 -18.21
N SER A 12 -15.65 -24.82 -18.43
CA SER A 12 -15.74 -25.79 -17.35
C SER A 12 -14.47 -25.68 -16.50
N PRO A 13 -14.55 -25.29 -15.22
CA PRO A 13 -13.37 -25.36 -14.35
C PRO A 13 -12.88 -26.82 -14.35
N PRO A 14 -11.56 -27.07 -14.39
CA PRO A 14 -11.06 -28.42 -14.25
C PRO A 14 -11.68 -29.04 -12.99
N GLU A 15 -12.18 -30.26 -13.10
CA GLU A 15 -12.73 -31.00 -11.95
C GLU A 15 -11.59 -31.15 -10.93
N LYS A 16 -11.60 -30.29 -9.93
CA LYS A 16 -10.58 -30.24 -8.90
C LYS A 16 -10.76 -31.50 -8.05
N LYS A 17 -9.93 -32.52 -8.27
CA LYS A 17 -9.78 -33.66 -7.35
C LYS A 17 -9.65 -33.13 -5.92
N ALA A 18 -10.29 -33.81 -4.97
CA ALA A 18 -10.22 -33.38 -3.57
C ALA A 18 -8.76 -33.42 -3.09
N PHE A 19 -8.34 -32.48 -2.23
CA PHE A 19 -6.94 -32.33 -1.83
C PHE A 19 -6.32 -33.64 -1.30
N GLY A 20 -7.14 -34.50 -0.70
CA GLY A 20 -6.73 -35.81 -0.18
C GLY A 20 -6.55 -36.93 -1.22
N GLU A 21 -6.93 -36.72 -2.49
CA GLU A 21 -6.80 -37.72 -3.56
C GLU A 21 -5.61 -37.44 -4.51
N LEU A 22 -4.91 -36.33 -4.32
CA LEU A 22 -3.75 -35.97 -5.14
C LEU A 22 -2.49 -36.69 -4.64
N SER A 23 -1.63 -37.10 -5.58
CA SER A 23 -0.29 -37.60 -5.27
C SER A 23 0.56 -36.52 -4.58
N PRO A 24 1.64 -36.87 -3.85
CA PRO A 24 2.50 -35.89 -3.17
C PRO A 24 3.02 -34.79 -4.10
N ASP A 25 3.35 -35.12 -5.35
CA ASP A 25 3.81 -34.17 -6.36
C ASP A 25 2.67 -33.24 -6.83
N GLU A 26 1.50 -33.80 -7.14
CA GLU A 26 0.31 -33.00 -7.52
C GLU A 26 -0.16 -32.10 -6.35
N GLN A 27 -0.06 -32.55 -5.09
CA GLN A 27 -0.33 -31.71 -3.92
C GLN A 27 0.65 -30.53 -3.83
N GLY A 28 1.93 -30.77 -4.15
CA GLY A 28 2.96 -29.73 -4.24
C GLY A 28 2.64 -28.69 -5.30
N GLU A 29 2.31 -29.12 -6.53
CA GLU A 29 1.93 -28.23 -7.63
C GLU A 29 0.65 -27.44 -7.33
N ARG A 30 -0.38 -28.12 -6.78
CA ARG A 30 -1.63 -27.47 -6.34
C ARG A 30 -1.38 -26.45 -5.24
N GLY A 31 -0.49 -26.77 -4.29
CA GLY A 31 -0.04 -25.86 -3.24
C GLY A 31 0.64 -24.62 -3.83
N ALA A 32 1.57 -24.80 -4.76
CA ALA A 32 2.24 -23.71 -5.44
C ALA A 32 1.26 -22.83 -6.25
N GLU A 33 0.32 -23.44 -6.98
CA GLU A 33 -0.74 -22.74 -7.72
C GLU A 33 -1.61 -21.89 -6.78
N MET A 34 -2.00 -22.43 -5.62
CA MET A 34 -2.77 -21.68 -4.62
C MET A 34 -1.98 -20.51 -4.03
N VAL A 35 -0.68 -20.69 -3.79
CA VAL A 35 0.20 -19.61 -3.29
C VAL A 35 0.35 -18.51 -4.34
N VAL A 36 0.69 -18.87 -5.59
CA VAL A 36 0.83 -17.90 -6.69
C VAL A 36 -0.50 -17.20 -6.96
N GLY A 37 -1.60 -17.96 -7.01
CA GLY A 37 -2.95 -17.43 -7.20
C GLY A 37 -3.35 -16.47 -6.09
N PHE A 38 -3.02 -16.77 -4.84
CA PHE A 38 -3.23 -15.85 -3.72
C PHE A 38 -2.38 -14.59 -3.87
N MET A 39 -1.09 -14.72 -4.15
CA MET A 39 -0.18 -13.58 -4.32
C MET A 39 -0.60 -12.65 -5.47
N SER A 40 -1.15 -13.20 -6.56
CA SER A 40 -1.66 -12.42 -7.69
C SER A 40 -3.07 -11.86 -7.46
N SER A 41 -3.82 -12.39 -6.49
CA SER A 41 -5.18 -11.95 -6.17
C SER A 41 -5.18 -10.59 -5.47
N CYS A 42 -6.29 -9.85 -5.56
CA CYS A 42 -6.41 -8.56 -4.88
C CYS A 42 -6.18 -8.63 -3.36
N PRO A 43 -6.71 -9.63 -2.62
CA PRO A 43 -6.37 -9.79 -1.21
C PRO A 43 -4.86 -9.98 -0.97
N GLY A 44 -4.18 -10.78 -1.78
CA GLY A 44 -2.73 -10.99 -1.67
C GLY A 44 -1.95 -9.71 -1.96
N LYS A 45 -2.26 -9.02 -3.06
CA LYS A 45 -1.66 -7.71 -3.40
C LYS A 45 -1.86 -6.69 -2.28
N SER A 46 -3.05 -6.58 -1.71
CA SER A 46 -3.35 -5.68 -0.59
C SER A 46 -2.53 -6.00 0.66
N VAL A 47 -2.38 -7.28 1.01
CA VAL A 47 -1.60 -7.70 2.18
C VAL A 47 -0.12 -7.46 1.97
N ILE A 48 0.42 -7.82 0.80
CA ILE A 48 1.83 -7.61 0.46
C ILE A 48 2.15 -6.11 0.46
N SER A 49 1.34 -5.30 -0.22
CA SER A 49 1.50 -3.84 -0.25
C SER A 49 1.35 -3.22 1.15
N GLY A 50 0.39 -3.69 1.94
CA GLY A 50 0.22 -3.26 3.32
C GLY A 50 1.42 -3.59 4.21
N ALA A 51 2.00 -4.78 4.08
CA ALA A 51 3.20 -5.17 4.81
C ALA A 51 4.42 -4.35 4.37
N THR A 52 4.60 -4.12 3.07
CA THR A 52 5.66 -3.25 2.52
C THR A 52 5.49 -1.82 3.02
N GLY A 53 4.28 -1.27 2.96
CA GLY A 53 3.96 0.05 3.50
C GLY A 53 4.21 0.15 5.00
N PHE A 54 3.88 -0.89 5.76
CA PHE A 54 4.15 -0.94 7.21
C PHE A 54 5.65 -0.91 7.50
N ALA A 55 6.46 -1.70 6.77
CA ALA A 55 7.90 -1.70 6.93
C ALA A 55 8.51 -0.33 6.58
N LEU A 56 8.17 0.22 5.41
CA LEU A 56 8.66 1.53 4.97
C LEU A 56 8.22 2.66 5.92
N GLY A 57 6.97 2.64 6.38
CA GLY A 57 6.45 3.60 7.34
C GLY A 57 7.12 3.48 8.72
N GLY A 58 7.54 2.28 9.12
CA GLY A 58 8.31 2.06 10.34
C GLY A 58 9.71 2.66 10.26
N VAL A 59 10.42 2.45 9.15
CA VAL A 59 11.74 3.06 8.91
C VAL A 59 11.64 4.57 8.83
N LEU A 60 10.70 5.10 8.03
CA LEU A 60 10.48 6.53 7.90
C LEU A 60 10.05 7.16 9.24
N GLY A 61 9.17 6.49 9.97
CA GLY A 61 8.68 6.97 11.27
C GLY A 61 9.78 7.00 12.33
N LEU A 62 10.70 6.03 12.32
CA LEU A 62 11.87 6.03 13.20
C LEU A 62 12.80 7.20 12.85
N PHE A 63 13.04 7.44 11.56
CA PHE A 63 13.87 8.55 11.09
C PHE A 63 13.25 9.93 11.42
N MET A 64 11.94 10.09 11.22
CA MET A 64 11.25 11.33 11.60
C MET A 64 11.22 11.52 13.12
N ALA A 65 11.12 10.43 13.89
CA ALA A 65 11.23 10.49 15.33
C ALA A 65 12.63 10.91 15.78
N SER A 66 13.71 10.37 15.19
CA SER A 66 15.08 10.76 15.56
C SER A 66 15.35 12.23 15.29
N MET A 67 14.94 12.76 14.13
CA MET A 67 15.13 14.19 13.81
C MET A 67 14.35 15.11 14.76
N ALA A 68 13.20 14.67 15.28
CA ALA A 68 12.42 15.45 16.24
C ALA A 68 13.09 15.57 17.62
N TYR A 69 14.02 14.67 17.98
CA TYR A 69 14.79 14.78 19.22
C TYR A 69 16.05 15.66 19.05
N ASP A 70 16.58 15.81 17.84
CA ASP A 70 17.72 16.70 17.55
C ASP A 70 17.35 18.19 17.59
N THR A 71 16.06 18.54 17.53
CA THR A 71 15.58 19.92 17.68
C THR A 71 14.89 20.14 19.02
N PRO A 72 15.63 20.50 20.10
CA PRO A 72 15.06 20.70 21.44
C PRO A 72 14.20 21.96 21.59
N LEU A 73 13.69 22.57 20.50
CA LEU A 73 13.17 23.94 20.52
C LEU A 73 12.13 24.21 19.40
N HIS A 74 10.84 24.27 19.77
CA HIS A 74 9.73 25.00 19.09
C HIS A 74 9.11 24.55 17.74
N THR A 75 8.85 23.26 17.44
CA THR A 75 7.91 22.93 16.34
C THR A 75 6.49 22.67 16.86
N PRO A 76 5.52 23.58 16.65
CA PRO A 76 4.13 23.37 17.04
C PRO A 76 3.49 22.33 16.11
N VAL A 77 3.38 21.08 16.57
CA VAL A 77 2.51 20.08 15.93
C VAL A 77 1.06 20.38 16.37
N PRO A 78 0.09 20.53 15.45
CA PRO A 78 -1.32 20.64 15.80
C PRO A 78 -1.76 19.35 16.50
N GLY A 79 -1.91 19.38 17.83
CA GLY A 79 -2.17 18.18 18.64
C GLY A 79 -1.59 18.14 20.06
N GLY A 80 -0.88 19.18 20.53
CA GLY A 80 -0.72 19.42 21.97
C GLY A 80 0.33 18.59 22.71
N MET A 81 1.54 18.44 22.16
CA MET A 81 2.67 17.82 22.87
C MET A 81 3.87 18.77 23.08
N SER A 82 3.64 20.08 23.10
CA SER A 82 4.69 21.08 23.43
C SER A 82 5.04 21.11 24.93
N GLY A 83 4.22 20.50 25.80
CA GLY A 83 4.49 20.40 27.24
C GLY A 83 5.30 19.18 27.68
N ALA A 84 5.43 18.15 26.84
CA ALA A 84 6.06 16.89 27.25
C ALA A 84 7.60 16.97 27.31
N VAL A 85 8.24 17.83 26.50
CA VAL A 85 9.71 17.95 26.46
C VAL A 85 10.24 18.65 27.71
N GLN A 86 9.55 19.67 28.22
CA GLN A 86 9.92 20.33 29.50
C GLN A 86 9.75 19.40 30.69
N GLN A 87 8.80 18.46 30.63
CA GLN A 87 8.63 17.46 31.68
C GLN A 87 9.68 16.34 31.64
N MET A 88 10.48 16.19 30.56
CA MET A 88 11.52 15.15 30.49
C MET A 88 12.83 15.55 31.19
N ALA A 89 13.11 16.85 31.35
CA ALA A 89 14.39 17.35 31.85
C ALA A 89 14.64 17.03 33.34
N ASP A 90 13.58 16.83 34.14
CA ASP A 90 13.68 16.56 35.58
C ASP A 90 13.72 15.06 35.94
N LEU A 91 13.66 14.14 34.96
CA LEU A 91 13.67 12.70 35.22
C LEU A 91 15.10 12.11 35.16
N PRO A 92 15.40 11.04 35.92
CA PRO A 92 16.70 10.37 35.83
C PRO A 92 16.98 9.91 34.39
N LEU A 93 18.23 9.97 33.93
CA LEU A 93 18.64 9.62 32.56
C LEU A 93 18.08 8.26 32.09
N ARG A 94 17.98 7.27 32.98
CA ARG A 94 17.37 5.96 32.67
C ARG A 94 15.89 6.06 32.28
N GLN A 95 15.15 6.95 32.93
CA GLN A 95 13.73 7.17 32.65
C GLN A 95 13.53 8.06 31.42
N GLN A 96 14.41 9.04 31.19
CA GLN A 96 14.44 9.81 29.94
C GLN A 96 14.68 8.91 28.73
N VAL A 97 15.70 8.05 28.79
CA VAL A 97 16.02 7.10 27.72
C VAL A 97 14.86 6.14 27.47
N LYS A 98 14.26 5.55 28.52
CA LYS A 98 13.08 4.69 28.37
C LYS A 98 11.90 5.41 27.73
N LEU A 99 11.64 6.65 28.14
CA LEU A 99 10.53 7.45 27.63
C LEU A 99 10.77 7.86 26.16
N GLN A 100 12.00 8.23 25.81
CA GLN A 100 12.42 8.53 24.44
C GLN A 100 12.25 7.31 23.54
N PHE A 101 12.77 6.14 23.92
CA PHE A 101 12.58 4.91 23.14
C PHE A 101 11.10 4.52 23.02
N ALA A 102 10.30 4.73 24.08
CA ALA A 102 8.87 4.46 24.03
C ALA A 102 8.12 5.42 23.10
N ASP A 103 8.45 6.71 23.09
CA ASP A 103 7.83 7.70 22.19
C ASP A 103 8.31 7.52 20.73
N MET A 104 9.61 7.25 20.50
CA MET A 104 10.14 6.84 19.20
C MET A 104 9.39 5.63 18.65
N GLY A 105 9.21 4.58 19.46
CA GLY A 105 8.49 3.37 19.06
C GLY A 105 7.02 3.64 18.74
N LYS A 106 6.34 4.48 19.54
CA LYS A 106 4.94 4.88 19.27
C LYS A 106 4.81 5.65 17.96
N ARG A 107 5.72 6.59 17.69
CA ARG A 107 5.75 7.37 16.43
C ARG A 107 6.04 6.48 15.22
N ALA A 108 7.05 5.62 15.33
CA ALA A 108 7.39 4.65 14.29
C ALA A 108 6.21 3.71 13.99
N TYR A 109 5.54 3.19 15.02
CA TYR A 109 4.36 2.35 14.86
C TYR A 109 3.16 3.10 14.25
N SER A 110 2.90 4.33 14.68
CA SER A 110 1.84 5.16 14.10
C SER A 110 2.09 5.45 12.62
N SER A 111 3.34 5.75 12.26
CA SER A 111 3.75 5.95 10.86
C SER A 111 3.60 4.66 10.06
N ALA A 112 4.14 3.53 10.55
CA ALA A 112 3.99 2.21 9.95
C ALA A 112 2.52 1.86 9.68
N LYS A 113 1.63 2.11 10.64
CA LYS A 113 0.19 1.89 10.48
C LYS A 113 -0.42 2.75 9.36
N ASN A 114 -0.07 4.03 9.29
CA ASN A 114 -0.58 4.94 8.26
C ASN A 114 -0.12 4.53 6.85
N PHE A 115 1.17 4.27 6.67
CA PHE A 115 1.70 3.81 5.38
C PHE A 115 1.21 2.41 5.00
N GLY A 116 1.04 1.53 5.99
CA GLY A 116 0.43 0.22 5.79
C GLY A 116 -1.01 0.31 5.29
N TYR A 117 -1.82 1.22 5.85
CA TYR A 117 -3.18 1.47 5.33
C TYR A 117 -3.18 2.09 3.94
N ILE A 118 -2.31 3.06 3.67
CA ILE A 118 -2.16 3.65 2.34
C ILE A 118 -1.86 2.54 1.32
N GLY A 119 -0.83 1.73 1.56
CA GLY A 119 -0.44 0.65 0.65
C GLY A 119 -1.53 -0.41 0.47
N MET A 120 -2.17 -0.83 1.56
CA MET A 120 -3.23 -1.84 1.54
C MET A 120 -4.46 -1.36 0.75
N ILE A 121 -4.93 -0.14 0.99
CA ILE A 121 -6.11 0.41 0.31
C ILE A 121 -5.78 0.70 -1.15
N TYR A 122 -4.62 1.30 -1.44
CA TYR A 122 -4.21 1.62 -2.80
C TYR A 122 -4.16 0.37 -3.68
N ALA A 123 -3.37 -0.64 -3.29
CA ALA A 123 -3.23 -1.86 -4.08
C ALA A 123 -4.54 -2.66 -4.18
N GLY A 124 -5.36 -2.63 -3.12
CA GLY A 124 -6.67 -3.28 -3.13
C GLY A 124 -7.65 -2.62 -4.08
N VAL A 125 -7.72 -1.28 -4.08
CA VAL A 125 -8.59 -0.54 -4.99
C VAL A 125 -8.10 -0.64 -6.42
N GLU A 126 -6.80 -0.48 -6.67
CA GLU A 126 -6.22 -0.63 -8.01
C GLU A 126 -6.55 -2.00 -8.59
N CYS A 127 -6.27 -3.08 -7.85
CA CYS A 127 -6.58 -4.42 -8.31
C CYS A 127 -8.09 -4.66 -8.51
N ALA A 128 -8.94 -4.10 -7.65
CA ALA A 128 -10.39 -4.20 -7.82
C ALA A 128 -10.87 -3.45 -9.06
N VAL A 129 -10.35 -2.24 -9.30
CA VAL A 129 -10.68 -1.43 -10.48
C VAL A 129 -10.19 -2.10 -11.76
N GLU A 130 -8.97 -2.65 -11.76
CA GLU A 130 -8.42 -3.46 -12.86
C GLU A 130 -9.31 -4.67 -13.15
N SER A 131 -9.68 -5.42 -12.10
CA SER A 131 -10.52 -6.62 -12.23
C SER A 131 -11.91 -6.30 -12.75
N LEU A 132 -12.46 -5.14 -12.41
CA LEU A 132 -13.78 -4.69 -12.88
C LEU A 132 -13.75 -4.11 -14.30
N ARG A 133 -12.70 -3.38 -14.67
CA ARG A 133 -12.57 -2.74 -15.99
C ARG A 133 -11.98 -3.64 -17.06
N ALA A 134 -11.26 -4.70 -16.66
CA ALA A 134 -10.47 -5.56 -17.54
C ALA A 134 -9.52 -4.75 -18.45
N LYS A 135 -8.98 -3.64 -17.94
CA LYS A 135 -8.03 -2.75 -18.62
C LYS A 135 -6.95 -2.34 -17.63
N ASN A 136 -5.70 -2.28 -18.10
CA ASN A 136 -4.57 -1.73 -17.35
C ASN A 136 -4.20 -0.38 -17.99
N ASP A 137 -4.76 0.71 -17.44
CA ASP A 137 -4.56 2.08 -17.93
C ASP A 137 -4.15 3.03 -16.78
N ILE A 138 -3.84 4.29 -17.10
CA ILE A 138 -3.49 5.31 -16.09
C ILE A 138 -4.68 5.67 -15.17
N TYR A 139 -5.92 5.41 -15.61
CA TYR A 139 -7.10 5.73 -14.82
C TYR A 139 -7.25 4.82 -13.60
N ASN A 140 -6.69 3.61 -13.65
CA ASN A 140 -6.65 2.70 -12.49
C ASN A 140 -5.86 3.34 -11.34
N GLY A 141 -4.64 3.82 -11.58
CA GLY A 141 -3.84 4.51 -10.57
C GLY A 141 -4.49 5.80 -10.07
N ILE A 142 -5.09 6.60 -10.97
CA ILE A 142 -5.81 7.84 -10.62
C ILE A 142 -7.00 7.56 -9.68
N THR A 143 -7.82 6.57 -10.03
CA THR A 143 -9.02 6.21 -9.24
C THR A 143 -8.64 5.56 -7.92
N ALA A 144 -7.65 4.66 -7.92
CA ALA A 144 -7.10 4.08 -6.70
C ALA A 144 -6.51 5.15 -5.76
N GLY A 145 -5.75 6.09 -6.31
CA GLY A 145 -5.24 7.25 -5.59
C GLY A 145 -6.35 8.09 -4.99
N CYS A 146 -7.35 8.47 -5.78
CA CYS A 146 -8.48 9.26 -5.31
C CYS A 146 -9.26 8.57 -4.17
N ILE A 147 -9.60 7.29 -4.33
CA ILE A 147 -10.34 6.53 -3.31
C ILE A 147 -9.50 6.36 -2.04
N THR A 148 -8.20 6.10 -2.18
CA THR A 148 -7.29 5.96 -1.03
C THR A 148 -7.17 7.28 -0.28
N GLY A 149 -6.85 8.37 -0.98
CA GLY A 149 -6.68 9.70 -0.38
C GLY A 149 -7.97 10.24 0.22
N GLY A 150 -9.10 10.09 -0.49
CA GLY A 150 -10.42 10.47 0.01
C GLY A 150 -10.89 9.62 1.18
N GLY A 151 -10.63 8.30 1.15
CA GLY A 151 -11.00 7.35 2.20
C GLY A 151 -10.25 7.60 3.50
N LEU A 152 -8.96 7.91 3.43
CA LEU A 152 -8.16 8.24 4.61
C LEU A 152 -8.56 9.59 5.24
N ALA A 153 -8.93 10.56 4.40
CA ALA A 153 -9.37 11.89 4.82
C ALA A 153 -10.89 11.98 5.13
N TYR A 154 -11.64 10.88 5.04
CA TYR A 154 -13.09 10.87 5.26
C TYR A 154 -13.50 11.45 6.62
N LYS A 155 -12.70 11.18 7.67
CA LYS A 155 -12.97 11.67 9.03
C LYS A 155 -12.68 13.17 9.22
N SER A 156 -11.90 13.79 8.33
CA SER A 156 -11.58 15.23 8.39
C SER A 156 -12.58 16.12 7.64
N GLY A 157 -13.68 15.55 7.15
CA GLY A 157 -14.75 16.27 6.46
C GLY A 157 -14.65 16.21 4.93
N PRO A 158 -15.72 16.61 4.22
CA PRO A 158 -15.83 16.41 2.77
C PRO A 158 -14.81 17.22 1.97
N GLN A 159 -14.47 18.44 2.42
CA GLN A 159 -13.43 19.25 1.78
C GLN A 159 -12.05 18.59 1.86
N ALA A 160 -11.69 18.07 3.04
CA ALA A 160 -10.44 17.35 3.22
C ALA A 160 -10.41 16.05 2.41
N ALA A 161 -11.53 15.33 2.31
CA ALA A 161 -11.65 14.15 1.44
C ALA A 161 -11.46 14.48 -0.05
N LEU A 162 -12.01 15.60 -0.53
CA LEU A 162 -11.82 16.05 -1.92
C LEU A 162 -10.38 16.46 -2.19
N VAL A 163 -9.76 17.21 -1.28
CA VAL A 163 -8.34 17.60 -1.40
C VAL A 163 -7.45 16.36 -1.35
N GLY A 164 -7.73 15.42 -0.45
CA GLY A 164 -7.03 14.14 -0.33
C GLY A 164 -7.15 13.30 -1.60
N CYS A 165 -8.36 13.18 -2.15
CA CYS A 165 -8.58 12.50 -3.44
C CYS A 165 -7.78 13.16 -4.56
N ALA A 166 -7.87 14.49 -4.72
CA ALA A 166 -7.17 15.19 -5.78
C ALA A 166 -5.64 15.07 -5.67
N GLY A 167 -5.10 15.21 -4.46
CA GLY A 167 -3.66 15.10 -4.20
C GLY A 167 -3.12 13.69 -4.47
N PHE A 168 -3.78 12.66 -3.95
CA PHE A 168 -3.36 11.27 -4.20
C PHE A 168 -3.59 10.84 -5.64
N ALA A 169 -4.66 11.31 -6.30
CA ALA A 169 -4.89 11.07 -7.72
C ALA A 169 -3.78 11.68 -8.58
N ALA A 170 -3.40 12.94 -8.31
CA ALA A 170 -2.31 13.61 -9.03
C ALA A 170 -0.95 12.93 -8.79
N PHE A 171 -0.66 12.57 -7.53
CA PHE A 171 0.56 11.82 -7.21
C PHE A 171 0.60 10.47 -7.91
N SER A 172 -0.50 9.72 -7.88
CA SER A 172 -0.60 8.42 -8.54
C SER A 172 -0.45 8.55 -10.06
N ALA A 173 -1.06 9.57 -10.67
CA ALA A 173 -0.90 9.86 -12.09
C ALA A 173 0.56 10.16 -12.45
N ALA A 174 1.27 10.93 -11.61
CA ALA A 174 2.66 11.27 -11.83
C ALA A 174 3.57 10.04 -11.74
N ILE A 175 3.36 9.17 -10.75
CA ILE A 175 4.10 7.92 -10.60
C ILE A 175 3.80 6.98 -11.77
N ASP A 176 2.53 6.80 -12.13
CA ASP A 176 2.14 5.97 -13.28
C ASP A 176 2.74 6.49 -14.58
N MET A 177 2.72 7.81 -14.79
CA MET A 177 3.31 8.43 -15.99
C MET A 177 4.83 8.26 -16.00
N TYR A 178 5.49 8.41 -14.85
CA TYR A 178 6.92 8.18 -14.72
C TYR A 178 7.28 6.72 -15.06
N MET A 179 6.63 5.75 -14.42
CA MET A 179 6.89 4.32 -14.64
C MET A 179 6.49 3.85 -16.04
N LYS A 180 5.36 4.31 -16.59
CA LYS A 180 4.89 3.90 -17.94
C LYS A 180 5.62 4.64 -19.07
N SER A 181 6.39 5.69 -18.76
CA SER A 181 7.13 6.44 -19.80
C SER A 181 8.24 5.61 -20.43
N GLU A 182 8.81 4.66 -19.69
CA GLU A 182 9.89 3.79 -20.15
C GLU A 182 9.37 2.61 -21.00
N ASP A 183 8.18 2.09 -20.68
CA ASP A 183 7.54 0.95 -21.37
C ASP A 183 6.65 1.37 -22.55
N GLY A 184 6.80 2.62 -23.00
CA GLY A 184 6.02 3.19 -24.09
C GLY A 184 6.26 2.52 -25.44
N ARG A 185 5.50 2.96 -26.46
CA ARG A 185 5.79 2.59 -27.83
C ARG A 185 7.22 3.05 -28.16
N PRO A 186 8.10 2.15 -28.67
CA PRO A 186 9.46 2.55 -29.01
C PRO A 186 9.39 3.72 -30.01
N PRO A 187 10.18 4.80 -29.79
CA PRO A 187 10.19 5.93 -30.69
C PRO A 187 10.66 5.49 -32.07
N GLU A 188 10.22 6.18 -33.13
CA GLU A 188 10.60 5.86 -34.51
C GLU A 188 12.12 5.96 -34.72
N ASN A 189 12.79 6.82 -33.95
CA ASN A 189 14.24 6.94 -33.91
C ASN A 189 14.67 7.33 -32.49
N ASP A 190 15.82 6.84 -32.02
CA ASP A 190 16.39 7.12 -30.68
C ASP A 190 16.85 8.59 -30.49
N PHE A 191 16.63 9.43 -31.49
CA PHE A 191 16.98 10.85 -31.49
C PHE A 191 15.71 11.69 -31.47
N LYS A 192 15.09 11.81 -30.28
CA LYS A 192 14.22 12.93 -29.87
C LYS A 192 13.86 12.75 -28.40
N GLN A 193 14.23 13.76 -27.61
CA GLN A 193 13.65 14.01 -26.28
C GLN A 193 12.14 14.16 -26.36
#